data_AF-H0ABP2-F1
#
_entry.id   AF-H0ABP2-F1
#
_cell.length_a   1.000
_cell.length_b   1.000
_cell.length_c   1.000
_cell.angle_alpha   90.00
_cell.angle_beta   90.00
_cell.angle_gamma   90.00
#
_symmetry.space_group_name_H-M   'P 1'
#
loop_
_entity.id
_entity.type
_entity.pdbx_description
1 polymer ?
#
loop_
_entity_poly.entity_id
_entity_poly.type
_entity_poly.pdbx_seq_one_letter_code
_entity_poly.pdbx_strand_id
1 'polypeptide(L)'
;MMIRGVGGLVLVAVLYVSAPAIASLFSTGTSVDFSELNLENQPMLGEEDANVTIVEFGDFMCGACRSFNQDTKPSFMEHIENGDAK
;
A
#
# COMPACT_ATOMS: atom_id res chain seq x y z
N MET A 1 20.74 -36.69 -30.51
CA MET A 1 19.98 -35.48 -30.89
C MET A 1 18.49 -35.61 -30.55
N MET A 2 18.13 -36.15 -29.38
CA MET A 2 16.71 -36.33 -28.96
C MET A 2 16.43 -35.66 -27.61
N ILE A 3 17.43 -35.56 -26.73
CA ILE A 3 17.32 -34.95 -25.40
C ILE A 3 17.11 -33.42 -25.46
N ARG A 4 17.66 -32.75 -26.50
CA ARG A 4 17.48 -31.29 -26.70
C ARG A 4 16.06 -30.92 -27.12
N GLY A 5 15.34 -31.83 -27.79
CA GLY A 5 13.95 -31.61 -28.20
C GLY A 5 12.97 -31.84 -27.06
N VAL A 6 13.17 -32.90 -26.27
CA VAL A 6 12.32 -33.22 -25.11
C VAL A 6 12.45 -32.16 -24.02
N GLY A 7 13.66 -31.68 -23.72
CA GLY A 7 13.86 -30.63 -22.71
C GLY A 7 13.17 -29.30 -23.07
N GLY A 8 13.18 -28.91 -24.34
CA GLY A 8 12.46 -27.72 -24.81
C GLY A 8 10.94 -27.87 -24.71
N LEU A 9 10.41 -29.05 -25.06
CA LEU A 9 8.97 -29.34 -25.00
C LEU A 9 8.44 -29.34 -23.56
N VAL A 10 9.20 -29.89 -22.62
CA VAL A 10 8.86 -29.88 -21.19
C VAL A 10 8.83 -28.45 -20.64
N LEU A 11 9.81 -27.61 -20.99
CA LEU A 11 9.84 -26.21 -20.56
C LEU A 11 8.63 -25.40 -21.08
N VAL A 12 8.28 -25.57 -22.36
CA VAL A 12 7.12 -24.89 -22.95
C VAL A 12 5.81 -25.34 -22.28
N ALA A 13 5.65 -26.64 -22.02
CA ALA A 13 4.48 -27.18 -21.34
C ALA A 13 4.35 -26.63 -19.91
N VAL A 14 5.47 -26.54 -19.16
CA VAL A 14 5.47 -26.00 -17.80
C VAL A 14 5.11 -24.51 -17.79
N LEU A 15 5.66 -23.72 -18.72
CA LEU A 15 5.32 -22.30 -18.84
C LEU A 15 3.86 -22.10 -19.23
N TYR A 16 3.32 -22.91 -20.14
CA TYR A 16 1.93 -22.82 -20.58
C TYR A 16 0.95 -23.18 -19.45
N VAL A 17 1.25 -24.21 -18.65
CA VAL A 17 0.42 -24.64 -17.51
C VAL A 17 0.50 -23.66 -16.34
N SER A 18 1.66 -23.04 -16.09
CA SER A 18 1.83 -22.09 -14.98
C SER A 18 1.42 -20.65 -15.31
N ALA A 19 1.35 -20.27 -16.60
CA ALA A 19 0.93 -18.93 -17.04
C ALA A 19 -0.38 -18.41 -16.42
N PRO A 20 -1.50 -19.17 -16.36
CA PRO A 20 -2.74 -18.67 -15.76
C PRO A 20 -2.64 -18.49 -14.23
N ALA A 21 -1.88 -19.32 -13.53
CA ALA A 21 -1.64 -19.18 -12.09
C ALA A 21 -0.78 -17.95 -11.78
N ILE A 22 0.23 -17.69 -12.63
CA ILE A 22 1.09 -16.50 -12.53
C ILE A 22 0.26 -15.22 -12.77
N ALA A 23 -0.68 -15.24 -13.74
CA ALA A 23 -1.55 -14.09 -14.00
C ALA A 23 -2.48 -13.76 -12.82
N SER A 24 -2.96 -14.76 -12.08
CA SER A 24 -3.80 -14.57 -10.91
C SER A 24 -3.07 -13.88 -9.74
N LEU A 25 -1.74 -13.96 -9.66
CA LEU A 25 -0.94 -13.29 -8.62
C LEU A 25 -0.89 -11.77 -8.82
N PHE A 26 -1.05 -11.30 -10.06
CA PHE A 26 -0.98 -9.87 -10.40
C PHE A 26 -2.36 -9.20 -10.48
N SER A 27 -3.45 -9.97 -10.36
CA SER A 27 -4.82 -9.47 -10.59
C SER A 27 -5.58 -9.08 -9.31
N THR A 28 -4.98 -9.21 -8.12
CA THR A 28 -5.66 -8.87 -6.86
C THR A 28 -5.50 -7.38 -6.54
N GLY A 29 -6.21 -6.53 -7.28
CA GLY A 29 -6.40 -5.12 -6.93
C GLY A 29 -7.73 -4.93 -6.22
N THR A 30 -7.78 -5.15 -4.91
CA THR A 30 -8.98 -4.81 -4.12
C THR A 30 -8.99 -3.30 -3.88
N SER A 31 -10.00 -2.60 -4.39
CA SER A 31 -10.25 -1.21 -4.02
C SER A 31 -10.74 -1.15 -2.58
N VAL A 32 -10.12 -0.31 -1.76
CA VAL A 32 -10.57 -0.03 -0.38
C VAL A 32 -11.45 1.20 -0.42
N ASP A 33 -12.68 1.10 0.11
CA ASP A 33 -13.58 2.23 0.29
C ASP A 33 -13.35 2.85 1.67
N PHE A 34 -13.07 4.15 1.70
CA PHE A 34 -12.84 4.92 2.92
C PHE A 34 -14.04 5.79 3.33
N SER A 35 -15.15 5.71 2.59
CA SER A 35 -16.36 6.51 2.85
C SER A 35 -17.01 6.21 4.20
N GLU A 36 -16.74 5.02 4.76
CA GLU A 36 -17.25 4.60 6.07
C GLU A 36 -16.32 4.95 7.24
N LEU A 37 -15.15 5.54 7.01
CA LEU A 37 -14.26 5.94 8.09
C LEU A 37 -14.89 7.07 8.92
N ASN A 38 -15.16 6.79 10.19
CA ASN A 38 -15.64 7.79 11.15
C ASN A 38 -14.44 8.50 11.80
N LEU A 39 -14.25 9.78 11.46
CA LEU A 39 -13.21 10.65 12.02
C LEU A 39 -13.72 11.55 13.15
N GLU A 40 -15.00 11.43 13.53
CA GLU A 40 -15.61 12.21 14.61
C GLU A 40 -14.90 11.90 15.93
N ASN A 41 -14.51 12.96 16.66
CA ASN A 41 -13.80 12.89 17.94
C ASN A 41 -12.41 12.22 17.89
N GLN A 42 -11.82 12.03 16.70
CA GLN A 42 -10.42 11.60 16.59
C GLN A 42 -9.47 12.78 16.88
N PRO A 43 -8.25 12.52 17.39
CA PRO A 43 -7.22 13.55 17.47
C PRO A 43 -6.85 14.05 16.07
N MET A 44 -6.99 15.35 15.84
CA MET A 44 -6.70 15.99 14.56
C MET A 44 -5.61 17.05 14.72
N LEU A 45 -4.84 17.29 13.66
CA LEU A 45 -3.89 18.40 13.53
C LEU A 45 -4.25 19.18 12.25
N GLY A 46 -3.88 20.45 12.17
CA GLY A 46 -4.16 21.28 10.98
C GLY A 46 -5.54 21.95 11.01
N GLU A 47 -5.86 22.65 9.92
CA GLU A 47 -7.09 23.43 9.78
C GLU A 47 -8.29 22.53 9.43
N GLU A 48 -9.46 22.81 10.03
CA GLU A 48 -10.67 21.97 9.82
C GLU A 48 -11.15 21.96 8.36
N ASP A 49 -10.86 23.00 7.60
CA ASP A 49 -11.24 23.19 6.20
C ASP A 49 -10.14 22.78 5.20
N ALA A 50 -9.02 22.21 5.66
CA ALA A 50 -7.99 21.67 4.77
C ALA A 50 -8.59 20.62 3.81
N ASN A 51 -8.17 20.69 2.54
CA ASN A 51 -8.72 19.90 1.44
C ASN A 51 -8.17 18.47 1.37
N VAL A 52 -7.04 18.20 2.03
CA VAL A 52 -6.40 16.89 2.09
C VAL A 52 -6.46 16.37 3.53
N THR A 53 -6.86 15.12 3.70
CA THR A 53 -6.88 14.45 5.01
C THR A 53 -5.86 13.30 5.03
N ILE A 54 -5.00 13.27 6.04
CA ILE A 54 -4.00 12.21 6.27
C ILE A 54 -4.38 11.45 7.54
N VAL A 55 -4.75 10.17 7.39
CA VAL A 55 -5.11 9.31 8.53
C VAL A 55 -3.95 8.37 8.86
N GLU A 56 -3.42 8.47 10.08
CA GLU A 56 -2.42 7.53 10.62
C GLU A 56 -3.12 6.41 11.42
N PHE A 57 -2.97 5.16 10.97
CA PHE A 57 -3.32 3.99 11.77
C PHE A 57 -2.09 3.54 12.58
N GLY A 58 -2.03 3.98 13.83
CA GLY A 58 -0.89 3.76 14.73
C GLY A 58 -1.19 2.84 15.90
N ASP A 59 -0.15 2.16 16.39
CA ASP A 59 -0.12 1.48 17.69
C ASP A 59 1.09 2.00 18.46
N PHE A 60 0.88 2.44 19.71
CA PHE A 60 1.94 3.01 20.55
C PHE A 60 3.10 2.05 20.83
N MET A 61 2.89 0.74 20.74
CA MET A 61 3.93 -0.27 20.93
C MET A 61 4.60 -0.70 19.61
N CYS A 62 4.13 -0.20 18.46
CA CYS A 62 4.71 -0.54 17.17
C CYS A 62 6.03 0.21 16.94
N GLY A 63 7.13 -0.53 16.83
CA GLY A 63 8.45 0.03 16.54
C GLY A 63 8.52 0.78 15.20
N ALA A 64 7.79 0.33 14.18
CA ALA A 64 7.71 1.03 12.90
C ALA A 64 6.92 2.35 13.00
N CYS A 65 5.83 2.39 13.78
CA CYS A 65 5.08 3.63 14.05
C CYS A 65 5.96 4.66 14.79
N ARG A 66 6.84 4.20 15.69
CA ARG A 66 7.85 5.07 16.31
C ARG A 66 8.78 5.69 15.28
N SER A 67 9.34 4.90 14.36
CA SER A 67 10.18 5.43 13.28
C SER A 67 9.41 6.37 12.35
N PHE A 68 8.15 6.06 12.01
CA PHE A 68 7.29 6.96 11.25
C PHE A 68 7.14 8.32 11.95
N ASN A 69 6.84 8.32 13.24
CA ASN A 69 6.67 9.53 14.02
C ASN A 69 7.96 10.39 14.10
N GLN A 70 9.13 9.74 14.16
CA GLN A 70 10.42 10.43 14.29
C GLN A 70 10.98 10.91 12.96
N ASP A 71 10.86 10.10 11.91
CA ASP A 71 11.60 10.28 10.67
C ASP A 71 10.71 10.71 9.50
N THR A 72 9.45 10.26 9.46
CA THR A 72 8.54 10.49 8.33
C THR A 72 7.57 11.64 8.58
N LYS A 73 6.91 11.65 9.74
CA LYS A 73 5.93 12.68 10.11
C LYS A 73 6.45 14.11 9.90
N PRO A 74 7.69 14.46 10.31
CA PRO A 74 8.21 15.82 10.14
C PRO A 74 8.27 16.29 8.68
N SER A 75 8.36 15.39 7.70
CA SER A 75 8.51 15.75 6.28
C SER A 75 7.28 16.43 5.68
N PHE A 76 6.10 16.26 6.28
CA PHE A 76 4.86 16.86 5.82
C PHE A 76 4.19 17.76 6.86
N MET A 77 4.82 17.98 8.02
CA MET A 77 4.27 18.86 9.07
C MET A 77 4.03 20.29 8.57
N GLU A 78 4.90 20.81 7.70
CA GLU A 78 4.72 22.13 7.08
C GLU A 78 3.36 22.25 6.36
N HIS A 79 2.91 21.20 5.68
CA HIS A 79 1.63 21.21 4.95
C HIS A 79 0.43 21.23 5.91
N ILE A 80 0.61 20.66 7.11
CA ILE A 80 -0.39 20.72 8.18
C ILE A 80 -0.44 22.14 8.77
N GLU A 81 0.72 22.76 8.97
CA GLU A 81 0.84 24.12 9.53
C GLU A 81 0.34 25.20 8.57
N ASN A 82 0.46 25.00 7.26
CA ASN A 82 0.02 25.94 6.23
C ASN A 82 -1.46 25.77 5.82
N GLY A 83 -2.17 24.79 6.37
CA GLY A 83 -3.58 24.52 6.04
C GLY A 83 -3.80 23.68 4.78
N ASP A 84 -2.73 23.14 4.17
CA ASP A 84 -2.84 22.29 2.99
C ASP A 84 -3.39 20.89 3.35
N ALA A 85 -3.14 20.41 4.57
CA ALA A 85 -3.56 19.09 5.04
C ALA A 85 -4.01 19.10 6.52
N LYS A 86 -4.81 18.08 6.89
CA LYS A 86 -5.23 17.78 8.27
C LYS A 86 -5.15 16.30 8.60
#